data_AF-Q48FD9-F1
#
_entry.id   AF-Q48FD9-F1
#
_cell.length_a   1.000
_cell.length_b   1.000
_cell.length_c   1.000
_cell.angle_alpha   90.00
_cell.angle_beta   90.00
_cell.angle_gamma   90.00
#
_symmetry.space_group_name_H-M   'P 1'
#
loop_
_entity.id
_entity.type
_entity.pdbx_description
1 polymer ?
#
loop_
_entity_poly.entity_id
_entity_poly.type
_entity_poly.pdbx_seq_one_letter_code
_entity_poly.pdbx_strand_id
1 'polypeptide(L)'
;MKKLNFSELNWINTPESFSITENELVIHTSPDTDFWRGTYYGLEYNNAPGIVMRSEERFWTLKSKVAFESYMFFDQCGMLIYIDDNNWMKSGIEYQNNGYQQLFSVVTNNGFSDWAMTNLDRVTQTMYYRLSRRGNDFLLEHSADVLPLMQN
;
A
#
# COMPACT_ATOMS: atom_id res chain seq x y z
N MET A 1 -15.56 -10.15 -11.79
CA MET A 1 -14.83 -9.69 -10.59
C MET A 1 -15.84 -9.49 -9.46
N LYS A 2 -15.57 -10.00 -8.25
CA LYS A 2 -16.42 -9.78 -7.06
C LYS A 2 -16.01 -8.43 -6.44
N LYS A 3 -16.97 -7.55 -6.11
CA LYS A 3 -16.66 -6.37 -5.31
C LYS A 3 -16.14 -6.79 -3.93
N LEU A 4 -15.16 -6.07 -3.42
CA LEU A 4 -14.67 -6.26 -2.06
C LEU A 4 -15.80 -5.92 -1.07
N ASN A 5 -16.02 -6.78 -0.08
CA ASN A 5 -16.93 -6.47 1.01
C ASN A 5 -16.14 -5.80 2.14
N PHE A 6 -16.35 -4.50 2.35
CA PHE A 6 -15.60 -3.75 3.36
C PHE A 6 -15.86 -4.23 4.80
N SER A 7 -16.96 -4.95 5.07
CA SER A 7 -17.22 -5.52 6.40
C SER A 7 -16.30 -6.69 6.75
N GLU A 8 -15.58 -7.27 5.78
CA GLU A 8 -14.62 -8.37 5.97
C GLU A 8 -13.20 -7.86 6.23
N LEU A 9 -13.02 -6.54 6.25
CA LEU A 9 -11.74 -5.90 6.47
C LEU A 9 -11.41 -5.73 7.96
N ASN A 10 -10.13 -5.82 8.27
CA ASN A 10 -9.58 -5.70 9.61
C ASN A 10 -8.47 -4.67 9.59
N TRP A 11 -8.50 -3.74 10.54
CA TRP A 11 -7.43 -2.77 10.74
C TRP A 11 -6.21 -3.44 11.37
N ILE A 12 -5.03 -3.15 10.84
CA ILE A 12 -3.75 -3.38 11.51
C ILE A 12 -3.56 -2.30 12.58
N ASN A 13 -3.63 -1.04 12.14
CA ASN A 13 -3.66 0.14 12.99
C ASN A 13 -4.87 0.98 12.58
N THR A 14 -5.84 1.16 13.48
CA THR A 14 -7.03 1.96 13.20
C THR A 14 -6.67 3.45 13.24
N PRO A 15 -6.96 4.24 12.19
CA PRO A 15 -6.74 5.67 12.19
C PRO A 15 -7.77 6.39 13.08
N GLU A 16 -7.46 7.63 13.46
CA GLU A 16 -8.42 8.49 14.19
C GLU A 16 -9.65 8.82 13.36
N SER A 17 -9.50 8.91 12.03
CA SER A 17 -10.58 9.23 11.10
C SER A 17 -10.49 8.40 9.82
N PHE A 18 -11.61 7.79 9.45
CA PHE A 18 -11.79 7.07 8.20
C PHE A 18 -13.26 7.08 7.79
N SER A 19 -13.55 6.83 6.52
CA SER A 19 -14.91 6.57 6.05
C SER A 19 -14.95 5.36 5.12
N ILE A 20 -16.03 4.58 5.21
CA ILE A 20 -16.28 3.41 4.38
C ILE A 20 -17.68 3.55 3.80
N THR A 21 -17.78 3.46 2.48
CA THR A 21 -19.04 3.36 1.73
C THR A 21 -19.08 2.05 0.94
N GLU A 22 -20.11 1.81 0.15
CA GLU A 22 -20.17 0.62 -0.71
C GLU A 22 -19.04 0.59 -1.76
N ASN A 23 -18.51 1.76 -2.15
CA ASN A 23 -17.60 1.90 -3.29
C ASN A 23 -16.23 2.48 -2.94
N GLU A 24 -16.07 3.00 -1.73
CA GLU A 24 -14.89 3.78 -1.37
C GLU A 24 -14.51 3.59 0.10
N LEU A 25 -13.21 3.54 0.33
CA LEU A 25 -12.56 3.60 1.64
C LEU A 25 -11.65 4.83 1.63
N VAL A 26 -11.83 5.73 2.58
CA VAL A 26 -10.98 6.91 2.78
C VAL A 26 -10.30 6.79 4.14
N ILE A 27 -8.97 6.96 4.16
CA ILE A 27 -8.13 6.89 5.35
C ILE A 27 -7.48 8.25 5.54
N HIS A 28 -7.60 8.82 6.74
CA HIS A 28 -6.84 10.02 7.13
C HIS A 28 -5.70 9.59 8.05
N THR A 29 -4.46 9.89 7.65
CA THR A 29 -3.27 9.56 8.42
C THR A 29 -3.09 10.55 9.58
N SER A 30 -2.60 10.05 10.71
CA SER A 30 -2.03 10.90 11.77
C SER A 30 -0.55 11.16 11.45
N PRO A 31 0.03 12.28 11.92
CA PRO A 31 1.47 12.55 11.81
C PRO A 31 2.32 11.43 12.43
N ASP A 32 3.58 11.34 12.01
CA ASP A 32 4.59 10.44 12.57
C ASP A 32 4.20 8.94 12.56
N THR A 33 3.55 8.53 11.48
CA THR A 33 3.18 7.13 11.24
C THR A 33 3.90 6.53 10.04
N ASP A 34 4.38 5.30 10.17
CA ASP A 34 5.08 4.58 9.10
C ASP A 34 5.06 3.05 9.29
N PHE A 35 5.44 2.32 8.25
CA PHE A 35 5.92 0.94 8.29
C PHE A 35 7.36 0.89 7.80
N TRP A 36 8.33 0.66 8.70
CA TRP A 36 9.74 0.47 8.37
C TRP A 36 10.41 -0.37 9.45
N ARG A 37 11.38 -1.22 9.10
CA ARG A 37 12.02 -2.08 10.10
C ARG A 37 13.49 -2.35 9.82
N GLY A 38 14.34 -2.06 10.82
CA GLY A 38 15.70 -2.57 10.99
C GLY A 38 16.77 -2.01 10.03
N THR A 39 16.47 -1.87 8.76
CA THR A 39 17.48 -1.56 7.73
C THR A 39 17.92 -0.10 7.79
N TYR A 40 19.24 0.11 7.76
CA TYR A 40 19.97 1.37 7.64
C TYR A 40 19.73 2.42 8.74
N TYR A 41 18.48 2.80 9.02
CA TYR A 41 18.13 3.87 9.96
C TYR A 41 18.15 3.43 11.43
N GLY A 42 18.12 2.12 11.71
CA GLY A 42 17.94 1.59 13.08
C GLY A 42 16.59 1.94 13.70
N LEU A 43 15.61 2.28 12.87
CA LEU A 43 14.24 2.64 13.26
C LEU A 43 13.31 1.44 13.08
N GLU A 44 12.28 1.39 13.91
CA GLU A 44 11.18 0.43 13.80
C GLU A 44 9.85 1.18 13.92
N TYR A 45 9.12 1.22 12.82
CA TYR A 45 7.77 1.76 12.74
C TYR A 45 6.81 0.68 12.27
N ASN A 46 5.69 0.55 12.97
CA ASN A 46 4.60 -0.36 12.63
C ASN A 46 3.25 0.27 13.02
N ASN A 47 3.14 1.59 12.90
CA ASN A 47 2.02 2.38 13.45
C ASN A 47 1.18 3.08 12.36
N ALA A 48 1.57 2.99 11.08
CA ALA A 48 0.78 3.52 9.98
C ALA A 48 -0.58 2.81 9.83
N PRO A 49 -1.64 3.57 9.48
CA PRO A 49 -2.92 2.97 9.16
C PRO A 49 -2.77 1.93 8.05
N GLY A 50 -3.30 0.74 8.32
CA GLY A 50 -3.31 -0.38 7.39
C GLY A 50 -4.58 -1.17 7.57
N ILE A 51 -5.19 -1.59 6.47
CA ILE A 51 -6.42 -2.37 6.51
C ILE A 51 -6.29 -3.55 5.56
N VAL A 52 -6.65 -4.73 6.04
CA VAL A 52 -6.40 -6.00 5.36
C VAL A 52 -7.62 -6.89 5.38
N MET A 53 -7.70 -7.79 4.40
CA MET A 53 -8.65 -8.89 4.39
C MET A 53 -7.89 -10.20 4.60
N ARG A 54 -8.35 -11.03 5.52
CA ARG A 54 -7.77 -12.36 5.70
C ARG A 54 -8.12 -13.26 4.51
N SER A 55 -7.14 -14.00 4.01
CA SER A 55 -7.36 -15.02 2.99
C SER A 55 -6.43 -16.22 3.20
N GLU A 56 -7.00 -17.42 3.19
CA GLU A 56 -6.25 -18.69 3.19
C GLU A 56 -6.00 -19.21 1.77
N GLU A 57 -6.63 -18.59 0.77
CA GLU A 57 -6.50 -18.95 -0.63
C GLU A 57 -5.09 -18.65 -1.15
N ARG A 58 -4.54 -19.59 -1.92
CA ARG A 58 -3.21 -19.47 -2.52
C ARG A 58 -3.21 -18.73 -3.85
N PHE A 59 -4.39 -18.45 -4.41
CA PHE A 59 -4.54 -17.78 -5.71
C PHE A 59 -5.67 -16.76 -5.62
N TRP A 60 -5.32 -15.50 -5.75
CA TRP A 60 -6.28 -14.41 -5.80
C TRP A 60 -5.66 -13.18 -6.44
N THR A 61 -6.50 -12.28 -6.93
CA THR A 61 -6.10 -10.98 -7.46
C THR A 61 -6.98 -9.89 -6.85
N LEU A 62 -6.35 -8.90 -6.25
CA LEU A 62 -6.96 -7.66 -5.79
C LEU A 62 -6.61 -6.56 -6.78
N LYS A 63 -7.63 -5.90 -7.35
CA LYS A 63 -7.47 -4.71 -8.18
C LYS A 63 -8.01 -3.50 -7.41
N SER A 64 -7.27 -2.41 -7.39
CA SER A 64 -7.67 -1.18 -6.71
C SER A 64 -7.32 0.04 -7.55
N LYS A 65 -8.11 1.10 -7.38
CA LYS A 65 -7.74 2.45 -7.74
C LYS A 65 -7.43 3.17 -6.43
N VAL A 66 -6.23 3.70 -6.32
CA VAL A 66 -5.79 4.45 -5.14
C VAL A 66 -5.62 5.89 -5.58
N ALA A 67 -6.34 6.79 -4.91
CA ALA A 67 -6.14 8.23 -5.03
C ALA A 67 -5.40 8.71 -3.79
N PHE A 68 -4.51 9.68 -3.98
CA PHE A 68 -3.63 10.15 -2.93
C PHE A 68 -3.55 11.67 -2.95
N GLU A 69 -3.81 12.31 -1.82
CA GLU A 69 -3.65 13.75 -1.64
C GLU A 69 -2.46 13.98 -0.71
N SER A 70 -1.29 14.20 -1.32
CA SER A 70 -0.04 14.35 -0.57
C SER A 70 0.53 15.75 -0.65
N TYR A 71 1.00 16.23 0.48
CA TYR A 71 1.55 17.58 0.63
C TYR A 71 2.86 17.60 1.42
N MET A 72 3.11 16.58 2.23
CA MET A 72 4.23 16.50 3.17
C MET A 72 5.24 15.45 2.73
N PHE A 73 6.50 15.70 3.07
CA PHE A 73 7.59 14.78 2.80
C PHE A 73 7.35 13.44 3.48
N PHE A 74 7.53 12.34 2.76
CA PHE A 74 7.26 10.96 3.17
C PHE A 74 5.79 10.58 3.38
N ASP A 75 4.85 11.42 2.96
CA ASP A 75 3.48 10.96 2.78
C ASP A 75 3.47 9.77 1.82
N GLN A 76 2.83 8.66 2.22
CA GLN A 76 2.70 7.44 1.43
C GLN A 76 1.24 6.98 1.29
N CYS A 77 0.90 6.38 0.14
CA CYS A 77 -0.37 5.68 -0.06
C CYS A 77 -0.25 4.55 -1.09
N GLY A 78 -0.88 3.40 -0.82
CA GLY A 78 -0.83 2.25 -1.72
C GLY A 78 -1.38 0.95 -1.14
N MET A 79 -0.73 -0.15 -1.48
CA MET A 79 -1.12 -1.53 -1.18
C MET A 79 -0.28 -2.11 -0.04
N LEU A 80 -0.89 -2.98 0.77
CA LEU A 80 -0.25 -3.69 1.88
C LEU A 80 -0.54 -5.19 1.82
N ILE A 81 0.49 -6.00 2.01
CA ILE A 81 0.40 -7.41 2.42
C ILE A 81 0.94 -7.49 3.84
N TYR A 82 0.19 -8.12 4.74
CA TYR A 82 0.56 -8.23 6.14
C TYR A 82 0.45 -9.69 6.61
N ILE A 83 1.53 -10.23 7.16
CA ILE A 83 1.54 -11.52 7.85
C ILE A 83 1.69 -11.28 9.35
N ASP A 84 2.73 -10.54 9.73
CA ASP A 84 3.02 -10.12 11.09
C ASP A 84 3.97 -8.89 11.07
N ASP A 85 4.29 -8.36 12.26
CA ASP A 85 5.10 -7.15 12.45
C ASP A 85 6.51 -7.22 11.85
N ASN A 86 7.03 -8.42 11.60
CA ASN A 86 8.35 -8.67 11.00
C ASN A 86 8.29 -9.11 9.54
N ASN A 87 7.09 -9.36 9.01
CA ASN A 87 6.85 -9.93 7.68
C ASN A 87 5.67 -9.26 6.99
N TRP A 88 5.97 -8.28 6.15
CA TRP A 88 4.97 -7.52 5.40
C TRP A 88 5.58 -6.93 4.13
N MET A 89 4.72 -6.46 3.23
CA MET A 89 5.13 -5.74 2.03
C MET A 89 4.20 -4.55 1.84
N LYS A 90 4.76 -3.37 1.64
CA LYS A 90 4.01 -2.19 1.18
C LYS A 90 4.51 -1.74 -0.18
N SER A 91 3.64 -1.14 -0.97
CA SER A 91 4.04 -0.49 -2.21
C SER A 91 3.04 0.58 -2.56
N GLY A 92 3.51 1.68 -3.13
CA GLY A 92 2.68 2.84 -3.31
C GLY A 92 3.41 3.97 -3.99
N ILE A 93 2.82 5.14 -3.83
CA ILE A 93 3.45 6.41 -4.14
C ILE A 93 3.91 7.02 -2.82
N GLU A 94 5.16 7.51 -2.78
CA GLU A 94 5.73 8.28 -1.68
C GLU A 94 6.11 9.68 -2.17
N TYR A 95 5.71 10.70 -1.44
CA TYR A 95 6.04 12.07 -1.78
C TYR A 95 7.44 12.46 -1.35
N GLN A 96 8.20 12.99 -2.31
CA GLN A 96 9.55 13.51 -2.10
C GLN A 96 9.53 15.04 -2.12
N ASN A 97 10.48 15.70 -1.48
CA ASN A 97 10.56 17.17 -1.39
C ASN A 97 11.23 17.85 -2.60
N ASN A 98 11.84 17.07 -3.49
CA ASN A 98 12.78 17.50 -4.53
C ASN A 98 12.20 17.59 -5.95
N GLY A 99 10.89 17.81 -6.08
CA GLY A 99 10.22 18.03 -7.37
C GLY A 99 9.67 16.78 -8.04
N TYR A 100 9.86 15.59 -7.48
CA TYR A 100 9.24 14.34 -7.94
C TYR A 100 8.53 13.61 -6.79
N GLN A 101 7.91 12.47 -7.10
CA GLN A 101 7.45 11.46 -6.14
C GLN A 101 8.16 10.14 -6.47
N GLN A 102 8.05 9.15 -5.60
CA GLN A 102 8.59 7.83 -5.84
C GLN A 102 7.46 6.81 -5.92
N LEU A 103 7.44 6.05 -7.00
CA LEU A 103 6.76 4.78 -6.99
C LEU A 103 7.70 3.78 -6.31
N PHE A 104 7.21 3.07 -5.31
CA PHE A 104 8.08 2.26 -4.47
C PHE A 104 7.48 0.91 -4.07
N SER A 105 8.34 0.01 -3.61
CA SER A 105 7.98 -1.20 -2.88
C SER A 105 8.96 -1.45 -1.74
N VAL A 106 8.45 -1.78 -0.57
CA VAL A 106 9.23 -2.24 0.58
C VAL A 106 8.80 -3.66 0.91
N VAL A 107 9.75 -4.60 0.95
CA VAL A 107 9.54 -5.96 1.44
C VAL A 107 10.28 -6.11 2.75
N THR A 108 9.55 -6.36 3.83
CA THR A 108 10.12 -6.62 5.14
C THR A 108 10.07 -8.11 5.43
N ASN A 109 11.24 -8.70 5.66
CA ASN A 109 11.40 -10.12 5.93
C ASN A 109 12.29 -10.29 7.18
N ASN A 110 11.81 -11.05 8.16
CA ASN A 110 12.50 -11.25 9.43
C ASN A 110 12.94 -9.93 10.11
N GLY A 111 12.12 -8.88 10.00
CA GLY A 111 12.38 -7.60 10.65
C GLY A 111 13.31 -6.64 9.89
N PHE A 112 13.67 -6.94 8.65
CA PHE A 112 14.52 -6.07 7.82
C PHE A 112 13.81 -5.68 6.53
N SER A 113 13.66 -4.38 6.31
CA SER A 113 13.05 -3.78 5.13
C SER A 113 14.04 -3.67 3.97
N ASP A 114 13.68 -4.17 2.81
CA ASP A 114 14.35 -3.93 1.53
C ASP A 114 13.48 -2.99 0.68
N TRP A 115 14.05 -1.88 0.20
CA TRP A 115 13.31 -0.81 -0.46
C TRP A 115 13.81 -0.60 -1.90
N ALA A 116 12.89 -0.71 -2.85
CA ALA A 116 13.10 -0.37 -4.26
C ALA A 116 12.19 0.79 -4.67
N MET A 117 12.69 1.67 -5.53
CA MET A 117 12.01 2.88 -5.96
C MET A 117 12.32 3.25 -7.42
N THR A 118 11.42 3.99 -8.04
CA THR A 118 11.68 4.75 -9.27
C THR A 118 11.01 6.12 -9.18
N ASN A 119 11.56 7.10 -9.88
CA ASN A 119 10.95 8.42 -9.96
C ASN A 119 9.61 8.33 -10.69
N LEU A 120 8.63 9.05 -10.14
CA LEU A 120 7.30 9.26 -10.70
C LEU A 120 7.05 10.77 -10.76
N ASP A 121 6.32 11.20 -11.79
CA ASP A 121 5.94 12.60 -11.91
C ASP A 121 5.01 13.01 -10.76
N ARG A 122 5.09 14.28 -10.34
CA ARG A 122 4.27 14.83 -9.24
C ARG A 122 2.79 15.01 -9.59
N VAL A 123 2.43 14.97 -10.87
CA VAL A 123 1.05 15.22 -11.32
C VAL A 123 0.20 13.97 -11.13
N THR A 124 0.83 12.79 -11.12
CA THR A 124 0.19 11.51 -10.83
C THR A 124 -0.25 11.42 -9.36
N GLN A 125 -1.52 11.70 -9.10
CA GLN A 125 -2.17 11.59 -7.78
C GLN A 125 -3.11 10.37 -7.69
N THR A 126 -3.11 9.53 -8.71
CA THR A 126 -3.95 8.34 -8.80
C THR A 126 -3.18 7.22 -9.47
N MET A 127 -3.26 6.02 -8.90
CA MET A 127 -2.60 4.82 -9.42
C MET A 127 -3.57 3.64 -9.37
N TYR A 128 -3.58 2.86 -10.43
CA TYR A 128 -4.25 1.57 -10.44
C TYR A 128 -3.24 0.49 -10.03
N TYR A 129 -3.63 -0.40 -9.13
CA TYR A 129 -2.82 -1.53 -8.71
C TYR A 129 -3.52 -2.85 -9.03
N ARG A 130 -2.71 -3.87 -9.36
CA ARG A 130 -3.13 -5.26 -9.43
C ARG A 130 -2.17 -6.09 -8.59
N LEU A 131 -2.64 -6.54 -7.44
CA LEU A 131 -1.90 -7.41 -6.54
C LEU A 131 -2.40 -8.84 -6.69
N SER A 132 -1.54 -9.76 -7.09
CA SER A 132 -1.89 -11.17 -7.27
C SER A 132 -1.04 -12.07 -6.40
N ARG A 133 -1.69 -12.93 -5.60
CA ARG A 133 -1.03 -14.10 -5.00
C ARG A 133 -1.04 -15.24 -6.01
N ARG A 134 0.13 -15.86 -6.22
CA ARG A 134 0.38 -16.94 -7.17
C ARG A 134 1.11 -18.08 -6.46
N GLY A 135 0.38 -18.84 -5.64
CA GLY A 135 0.98 -19.85 -4.78
C GLY A 135 1.78 -19.22 -3.64
N ASN A 136 3.10 -19.31 -3.74
CA ASN A 136 4.05 -18.72 -2.78
C ASN A 136 4.51 -17.31 -3.19
N ASP A 137 4.23 -16.91 -4.43
CA ASP A 137 4.71 -15.64 -4.97
C ASP A 137 3.62 -14.57 -4.93
N PHE A 138 4.04 -13.32 -4.88
CA PHE A 138 3.19 -12.16 -5.08
C PHE A 138 3.69 -11.36 -6.27
N LEU A 139 2.77 -11.00 -7.17
CA LEU A 139 3.03 -10.03 -8.23
C LEU A 139 2.22 -8.78 -7.96
N LEU A 140 2.92 -7.65 -7.82
CA LEU A 140 2.30 -6.34 -7.82
C LEU A 140 2.58 -5.63 -9.15
N GLU A 141 1.53 -5.17 -9.79
CA GLU A 141 1.58 -4.36 -10.99
C GLU A 141 0.88 -3.02 -10.71
N HIS A 142 1.32 -1.97 -11.40
CA HIS A 142 0.77 -0.62 -11.29
C HIS A 142 0.56 0.00 -12.67
N SER A 143 -0.32 0.98 -12.78
CA SER A 143 -0.56 1.73 -14.01
C SER A 143 -1.16 3.09 -13.69
N ALA A 144 -0.63 4.14 -14.30
CA ALA A 144 -1.22 5.49 -14.22
C ALA A 144 -2.56 5.56 -15.01
N ASP A 145 -2.73 4.69 -16.02
CA ASP A 145 -3.95 4.56 -16.81
C ASP A 145 -4.80 3.36 -16.39
N VAL A 146 -6.11 3.41 -16.57
CA VAL A 146 -7.04 2.33 -16.17
C VAL A 146 -6.91 1.07 -17.03
N LEU A 147 -6.57 1.23 -18.32
CA LEU A 147 -6.69 0.20 -19.35
C LEU A 147 -5.77 -1.01 -19.19
N PRO A 148 -4.50 -0.88 -18.75
CA PRO A 148 -3.56 -2.01 -18.71
C PRO A 148 -3.86 -3.07 -17.64
N LEU A 149 -4.48 -2.69 -16.52
CA LEU A 149 -4.64 -3.59 -15.36
C LEU A 149 -6.06 -4.09 -15.13
N MET A 150 -7.06 -3.36 -15.63
CA MET A 150 -8.47 -3.71 -15.42
C MET A 150 -9.02 -4.70 -16.45
N GLN A 151 -8.26 -5.03 -17.50
CA GLN A 151 -8.60 -6.12 -18.42
C GLN A 151 -8.39 -7.50 -17.75
N ASN A 152 -9.17 -8.48 -18.18
CA ASN A 152 -9.36 -9.78 -17.51
C ASN A 152 -8.06 -10.57 -17.34
#